data_AF-A0A957LIQ9-F1
#
_entry.id   AF-A0A957LIQ9-F1
#
_cell.length_a   1.000
_cell.length_b   1.000
_cell.length_c   1.000
_cell.angle_alpha   90.00
_cell.angle_beta   90.00
_cell.angle_gamma   90.00
#
_symmetry.space_group_name_H-M   'P 1'
#
loop_
_entity.id
_entity.type
_entity.pdbx_description
1 polymer ?
#
loop_
_entity_poly.entity_id
_entity_poly.type
_entity_poly.pdbx_seq_one_letter_code
_entity_poly.pdbx_strand_id
1 'polypeptide(L)'
;MNLFEFEGSHEEIGRAIGRTFGDQIGRTLASNPELQNKFLPYHRTAAGQAHYQQLLALHEQAYPDYVAELRGVAAGAEQPFEPLFIINLRGEYRGYAAEDELMGCSTCSLLTEQAAVLAHNEDGNP
;
A
#
# COMPACT_ATOMS: atom_id res chain seq x y z
N MET A 1 -15.58 1.41 15.04
CA MET A 1 -15.07 0.60 13.92
C MET A 1 -16.26 0.19 13.08
N ASN A 2 -16.29 0.57 11.82
CA ASN A 2 -17.38 0.21 10.90
C ASN A 2 -16.93 -1.01 10.10
N LEU A 3 -17.84 -1.94 9.86
CA LEU A 3 -17.62 -3.09 8.98
C LEU A 3 -18.03 -2.71 7.56
N PHE A 4 -17.21 -3.09 6.59
CA PHE A 4 -17.47 -2.89 5.17
C PHE A 4 -17.28 -4.21 4.45
N GLU A 5 -18.21 -4.54 3.55
CA GLU A 5 -18.15 -5.73 2.71
C GLU A 5 -18.16 -5.27 1.24
N PHE A 6 -17.24 -5.81 0.46
CA PHE A 6 -17.10 -5.54 -0.96
C PHE A 6 -16.99 -6.87 -1.69
N GLU A 7 -17.73 -7.03 -2.79
CA GLU A 7 -17.78 -8.25 -3.58
C GLU A 7 -17.69 -7.90 -5.07
N GLY A 8 -17.17 -8.82 -5.87
CA GLY A 8 -17.01 -8.66 -7.31
C GLY A 8 -15.64 -9.11 -7.80
N SER A 9 -15.30 -8.73 -9.02
CA SER A 9 -13.92 -8.80 -9.52
C SER A 9 -13.00 -7.86 -8.74
N HIS A 10 -11.70 -8.08 -8.82
CA HIS A 10 -10.69 -7.23 -8.19
C HIS A 10 -10.84 -5.75 -8.55
N GLU A 11 -11.11 -5.45 -9.84
CA GLU A 11 -11.35 -4.07 -10.26
C GLU A 11 -12.61 -3.46 -9.59
N GLU A 12 -13.69 -4.22 -9.49
CA GLU A 12 -14.95 -3.78 -8.86
C GLU A 12 -14.79 -3.56 -7.36
N ILE A 13 -14.11 -4.48 -6.67
CA ILE A 13 -13.75 -4.37 -5.24
C ILE A 13 -12.92 -3.10 -5.03
N GLY A 14 -11.85 -2.94 -5.81
CA GLY A 14 -11.00 -1.75 -5.74
C GLY A 14 -11.80 -0.46 -5.95
N ARG A 15 -12.66 -0.43 -6.97
CA ARG A 15 -13.50 0.74 -7.26
C ARG A 15 -14.48 1.05 -6.13
N ALA A 16 -15.05 0.03 -5.49
CA ALA A 16 -15.92 0.20 -4.33
C ALA A 16 -15.15 0.77 -3.14
N ILE A 17 -13.97 0.22 -2.81
CA ILE A 17 -13.07 0.74 -1.77
C ILE A 17 -12.72 2.21 -2.05
N GLY A 18 -12.30 2.52 -3.27
CA GLY A 18 -11.93 3.88 -3.67
C GLY A 18 -13.08 4.87 -3.48
N ARG A 19 -14.30 4.50 -3.88
CA ARG A 19 -15.50 5.35 -3.69
C ARG A 19 -15.85 5.54 -2.23
N THR A 20 -15.73 4.50 -1.41
CA THR A 20 -16.07 4.56 0.01
C THR A 20 -15.05 5.39 0.81
N PHE A 21 -13.77 5.32 0.45
CA PHE A 21 -12.67 5.91 1.24
C PHE A 21 -11.90 7.01 0.51
N GLY A 22 -12.41 7.54 -0.59
CA GLY A 22 -11.70 8.50 -1.46
C GLY A 22 -11.10 9.68 -0.70
N ASP A 23 -11.86 10.31 0.19
CA ASP A 23 -11.36 11.42 1.03
C ASP A 23 -10.22 11.02 1.96
N GLN A 24 -10.22 9.79 2.48
CA GLN A 24 -9.15 9.30 3.34
C GLN A 24 -7.92 8.97 2.51
N ILE A 25 -8.10 8.26 1.40
CA ILE A 25 -7.02 7.92 0.46
C ILE A 25 -6.34 9.18 -0.06
N GLY A 26 -7.10 10.16 -0.55
CA GLY A 26 -6.56 11.43 -1.04
C GLY A 26 -5.78 12.19 0.02
N ARG A 27 -6.29 12.25 1.27
CA ARG A 27 -5.56 12.85 2.39
C ARG A 27 -4.27 12.10 2.70
N THR A 28 -4.31 10.78 2.79
CA THR A 28 -3.11 9.95 3.03
C THR A 28 -2.07 10.16 1.95
N LEU A 29 -2.45 10.14 0.66
CA LEU A 29 -1.51 10.38 -0.43
C LEU A 29 -0.91 11.79 -0.35
N ALA A 30 -1.71 12.81 -0.01
CA ALA A 30 -1.24 14.19 0.07
C ALA A 30 -0.36 14.48 1.29
N SER A 31 -0.61 13.83 2.44
CA SER A 31 0.02 14.17 3.72
C SER A 31 1.03 13.15 4.23
N ASN A 32 1.19 11.98 3.60
CA ASN A 32 2.15 10.97 4.04
C ASN A 32 3.60 11.48 3.84
N PRO A 33 4.37 11.71 4.92
CA PRO A 33 5.71 12.31 4.80
C PRO A 33 6.70 11.44 4.05
N GLU A 34 6.59 10.12 4.18
CA GLU A 34 7.49 9.17 3.53
C GLU A 34 7.26 9.18 2.01
N LEU A 35 6.00 9.14 1.58
CA LEU A 35 5.63 9.26 0.18
C LEU A 35 6.09 10.59 -0.41
N GLN A 36 5.77 11.70 0.25
CA GLN A 36 6.02 13.05 -0.28
C GLN A 36 7.50 13.44 -0.27
N ASN A 37 8.23 13.10 0.79
CA ASN A 37 9.60 13.59 1.01
C ASN A 37 10.68 12.59 0.61
N LYS A 38 10.34 11.30 0.43
CA LYS A 38 11.32 10.26 0.07
C LYS A 38 10.95 9.54 -1.22
N PHE A 39 9.78 8.90 -1.27
CA PHE A 39 9.44 8.01 -2.38
C PHE A 39 9.18 8.75 -3.69
N LEU A 40 8.36 9.81 -3.69
CA LEU A 40 8.10 10.59 -4.90
C LEU A 40 9.36 11.34 -5.41
N PRO A 41 10.22 11.93 -4.55
CA PRO A 41 11.51 12.45 -4.97
C PRO A 41 12.41 11.40 -5.62
N TYR A 42 12.53 10.22 -5.02
CA TYR A 42 13.30 9.11 -5.61
C TYR A 42 12.68 8.65 -6.94
N HIS A 43 11.37 8.49 -7.00
CA HIS A 43 10.64 8.09 -8.20
C HIS A 43 10.89 9.04 -9.39
N ARG A 44 11.12 10.33 -9.15
CA ARG A 44 11.44 11.31 -10.21
C ARG A 44 12.85 11.16 -10.80
N THR A 45 13.71 10.33 -10.19
CA THR A 45 15.04 10.01 -10.73
C THR A 45 14.96 8.94 -11.83
N ALA A 46 15.99 8.84 -12.67
CA ALA A 46 16.06 7.79 -13.69
C ALA A 46 16.04 6.37 -13.09
N ALA A 47 16.74 6.17 -11.97
CA ALA A 47 16.74 4.89 -11.25
C ALA A 47 15.35 4.57 -10.68
N GLY A 48 14.68 5.55 -10.08
CA GLY A 48 13.33 5.38 -9.54
C GLY A 48 12.28 5.06 -10.61
N GLN A 49 12.37 5.68 -11.78
CA GLN A 49 11.53 5.32 -12.93
C GLN A 49 11.81 3.90 -13.42
N ALA A 50 13.08 3.49 -13.52
CA ALA A 50 13.46 2.15 -13.93
C ALA A 50 12.91 1.08 -12.96
N HIS A 51 13.08 1.29 -11.65
CA HIS A 51 12.51 0.39 -10.63
C HIS A 51 10.98 0.37 -10.66
N TYR A 52 10.32 1.52 -10.81
CA TYR A 52 8.86 1.59 -10.93
C TYR A 52 8.36 0.73 -12.11
N GLN A 53 8.95 0.90 -13.29
CA GLN A 53 8.55 0.16 -14.49
C GLN A 53 8.80 -1.34 -14.33
N GLN A 54 9.94 -1.72 -13.77
CA GLN A 54 10.27 -3.12 -13.48
C GLN A 54 9.26 -3.75 -12.51
N LEU A 55 8.96 -3.06 -11.40
CA LEU A 55 8.03 -3.55 -10.39
C LEU A 55 6.61 -3.62 -10.94
N LEU A 56 6.14 -2.61 -11.67
CA LEU A 56 4.81 -2.64 -12.28
C LEU A 56 4.67 -3.82 -13.25
N ALA A 57 5.64 -4.00 -14.16
CA ALA A 57 5.62 -5.12 -15.10
C ALA A 57 5.64 -6.48 -14.40
N LEU A 58 6.44 -6.61 -13.34
CA LEU A 58 6.51 -7.84 -12.55
C LEU A 58 5.18 -8.14 -11.84
N HIS A 59 4.54 -7.14 -11.25
CA HIS A 59 3.24 -7.32 -10.60
C HIS A 59 2.11 -7.57 -11.60
N GLU A 60 2.12 -6.92 -12.76
CA GLU A 60 1.15 -7.19 -13.83
C GLU A 60 1.29 -8.60 -14.37
N GLN A 61 2.51 -9.14 -14.42
CA GLN A 61 2.75 -10.53 -14.85
C GLN A 61 2.39 -11.55 -13.77
N ALA A 62 2.81 -11.33 -12.53
CA ALA A 62 2.69 -12.32 -11.47
C ALA A 62 1.35 -12.25 -10.72
N TYR A 63 0.80 -11.04 -10.56
CA TYR A 63 -0.38 -10.76 -9.75
C TYR A 63 -1.30 -9.71 -10.43
N PRO A 64 -1.75 -9.98 -11.68
CA PRO A 64 -2.54 -9.01 -12.47
C PRO A 64 -3.79 -8.54 -11.74
N ASP A 65 -4.42 -9.43 -10.99
CA ASP A 65 -5.63 -9.18 -10.22
C ASP A 65 -5.43 -8.13 -9.12
N TYR A 66 -4.32 -8.17 -8.36
CA TYR A 66 -4.03 -7.14 -7.36
C TYR A 66 -3.69 -5.80 -7.99
N VAL A 67 -3.06 -5.79 -9.17
CA VAL A 67 -2.86 -4.54 -9.92
C VAL A 67 -4.20 -3.97 -10.38
N ALA A 68 -5.12 -4.81 -10.88
CA ALA A 68 -6.47 -4.40 -11.26
C ALA A 68 -7.24 -3.82 -10.07
N GLU A 69 -7.10 -4.40 -8.87
CA GLU A 69 -7.69 -3.88 -7.64
C GLU A 69 -7.15 -2.48 -7.30
N LEU A 70 -5.83 -2.29 -7.28
CA LEU A 70 -5.23 -0.98 -7.01
C LEU A 70 -5.61 0.08 -8.07
N ARG A 71 -5.75 -0.32 -9.34
CA ARG A 71 -6.29 0.54 -10.41
C ARG A 71 -7.74 0.89 -10.15
N GLY A 72 -8.54 -0.07 -9.68
CA GLY A 72 -9.91 0.15 -9.22
C GLY A 72 -9.96 1.16 -8.07
N VAL A 73 -9.10 1.00 -7.05
CA VAL A 73 -9.03 1.93 -5.91
C VAL A 73 -8.69 3.34 -6.38
N ALA A 74 -7.68 3.49 -7.24
CA ALA A 74 -7.31 4.78 -7.82
C ALA A 74 -8.49 5.44 -8.57
N ALA A 75 -9.17 4.66 -9.43
CA ALA A 75 -10.33 5.14 -10.18
C ALA A 75 -11.51 5.50 -9.28
N GLY A 76 -11.80 4.71 -8.25
CA GLY A 76 -12.90 4.96 -7.32
C GLY A 76 -12.63 6.15 -6.39
N ALA A 77 -11.37 6.37 -6.00
CA ALA A 77 -10.95 7.48 -5.15
C ALA A 77 -10.67 8.77 -5.94
N GLU A 78 -10.77 8.73 -7.27
CA GLU A 78 -10.38 9.82 -8.18
C GLU A 78 -8.94 10.32 -7.93
N GLN A 79 -8.03 9.39 -7.63
CA GLN A 79 -6.62 9.66 -7.39
C GLN A 79 -5.74 9.08 -8.50
N PRO A 80 -4.55 9.65 -8.77
CA PRO A 80 -3.61 9.05 -9.70
C PRO A 80 -3.14 7.66 -9.23
N PHE A 81 -2.99 6.72 -10.17
CA PHE A 81 -2.58 5.35 -9.84
C PHE A 81 -1.14 5.27 -9.36
N GLU A 82 -0.24 6.09 -9.92
CA GLU A 82 1.19 6.06 -9.65
C GLU A 82 1.55 6.26 -8.16
N PRO A 83 1.13 7.33 -7.45
CA PRO A 83 1.41 7.49 -6.03
C PRO A 83 0.74 6.40 -5.17
N LEU A 84 -0.42 5.89 -5.61
CA LEU A 84 -1.12 4.79 -4.94
C LEU A 84 -0.35 3.47 -5.06
N PHE A 85 0.19 3.17 -6.24
CA PHE A 85 1.04 2.01 -6.44
C PHE A 85 2.35 2.15 -5.64
N ILE A 86 2.98 3.32 -5.67
CA ILE A 86 4.24 3.59 -4.93
C ILE A 86 4.07 3.40 -3.43
N ILE A 87 3.00 3.92 -2.81
CA ILE A 87 2.80 3.75 -1.36
C ILE A 87 2.50 2.29 -0.97
N ASN A 88 1.91 1.49 -1.87
CA ASN A 88 1.74 0.05 -1.66
C ASN A 88 3.06 -0.74 -1.81
N LEU A 89 4.06 -0.14 -2.46
CA LEU A 89 5.43 -0.65 -2.56
C LEU A 89 6.37 -0.06 -1.49
N ARG A 90 5.83 0.36 -0.33
CA ARG A 90 6.64 1.01 0.73
C ARG A 90 7.84 0.15 1.17
N GLY A 91 7.70 -1.18 1.16
CA GLY A 91 8.77 -2.09 1.57
C GLY A 91 9.97 -2.03 0.63
N GLU A 92 9.70 -2.04 -0.68
CA GLU A 92 10.70 -1.93 -1.74
C GLU A 92 11.27 -0.51 -1.80
N TYR A 93 10.40 0.50 -1.77
CA TYR A 93 10.81 1.90 -1.89
C TYR A 93 11.64 2.38 -0.70
N ARG A 94 11.44 1.84 0.52
CA ARG A 94 12.36 2.08 1.64
C ARG A 94 13.79 1.68 1.31
N GLY A 95 13.98 0.48 0.76
CA GLY A 95 15.31 -0.01 0.37
C GLY A 95 15.97 0.79 -0.76
N TYR A 96 15.20 1.57 -1.52
CA TYR A 96 15.73 2.39 -2.62
C TYR A 96 15.89 3.87 -2.29
N ALA A 97 14.98 4.43 -1.49
CA ALA A 97 14.78 5.87 -1.36
C ALA A 97 15.01 6.40 0.07
N ALA A 98 15.11 5.52 1.06
CA ALA A 98 15.24 5.90 2.47
C ALA A 98 16.45 5.23 3.12
N GLU A 99 17.06 5.93 4.08
CA GLU A 99 17.91 5.29 5.08
C GLU A 99 17.00 4.61 6.13
N ASP A 100 17.47 3.50 6.73
CA ASP A 100 16.74 2.63 7.66
C ASP A 100 16.00 3.41 8.76
N GLU A 101 14.76 3.79 8.50
CA GLU A 101 13.82 4.17 9.55
C GLU A 101 13.24 2.89 10.14
N LEU A 102 13.65 2.59 11.37
CA LEU A 102 13.14 1.45 12.13
C LEU A 102 11.64 1.64 12.37
N MET A 103 10.83 0.90 11.62
CA MET A 103 9.45 0.64 12.01
C MET A 103 9.41 -0.46 13.05
N GLY A 104 8.71 -0.19 14.14
CA GLY A 104 8.49 -1.13 15.23
C GLY A 104 7.24 -1.96 15.02
N CYS A 105 7.34 -3.24 15.32
CA CYS A 105 6.18 -4.06 15.65
C CYS A 105 6.64 -5.12 16.65
N SER A 106 5.72 -5.60 17.48
CA SER A 106 5.92 -6.72 18.38
C SER A 106 4.89 -7.79 18.05
N THR A 107 5.37 -9.00 17.81
CA THR A 107 4.52 -10.16 17.55
C THR A 107 4.74 -11.19 18.65
N CYS A 108 3.65 -11.64 19.26
CA CYS A 108 3.65 -12.66 20.30
C CYS A 108 2.86 -13.88 19.81
N SER A 109 3.43 -15.07 19.97
CA SER A 109 2.72 -16.33 19.76
C SER A 109 2.76 -17.16 21.03
N LEU A 110 1.61 -17.75 21.38
CA LEU A 110 1.46 -18.61 22.54
C LEU A 110 0.68 -19.86 22.13
N LEU A 111 1.28 -21.03 22.34
CA LEU A 111 0.63 -22.31 22.18
C LEU A 111 0.42 -22.94 23.56
N THR A 112 -0.82 -23.32 23.86
CA THR A 112 -1.20 -24.12 25.03
C THR A 112 -1.86 -25.42 24.57
N GLU A 113 -2.15 -26.33 25.49
CA GLU A 113 -2.91 -27.54 25.16
C GLU A 113 -4.34 -27.24 24.68
N GLN A 114 -4.89 -26.06 25.00
CA GLN A 114 -6.28 -25.69 24.71
C GLN A 114 -6.41 -24.64 23.60
N ALA A 115 -5.34 -23.92 23.25
CA ALA A 115 -5.42 -22.81 22.31
C ALA A 115 -4.08 -22.51 21.62
N ALA A 116 -4.18 -21.92 20.43
CA ALA A 116 -3.10 -21.20 19.77
C ALA A 116 -3.50 -19.72 19.66
N VAL A 117 -2.66 -18.83 20.19
CA VAL A 117 -2.86 -17.38 20.19
C VAL A 117 -1.75 -16.72 19.40
N LEU A 118 -2.14 -15.85 18.47
CA LEU A 118 -1.24 -14.95 17.75
C LEU A 118 -1.70 -13.52 18.02
N ALA A 119 -0.78 -12.66 18.45
CA ALA A 119 -1.02 -11.26 18.72
C ALA A 119 0.07 -10.40 18.07
N HIS A 120 -0.32 -9.21 17.59
CA HIS A 120 0.54 -8.29 16.88
C HIS A 120 0.12 -6.85 17.15
N ASN A 121 1.07 -5.93 17.34
CA ASN A 121 0.84 -4.49 17.26
C ASN A 121 1.57 -3.90 16.05
N GLU A 122 0.98 -2.89 15.44
CA GLU A 122 1.61 -2.07 14.41
C GLU A 122 1.93 -0.70 15.03
N ASP A 123 3.21 -0.33 15.10
CA ASP A 123 3.59 1.03 15.50
C ASP A 123 3.51 1.92 14.25
N GLY A 124 2.73 3.00 14.32
CA GLY A 124 2.54 3.95 13.22
C GLY A 124 2.85 5.37 13.65
N ASN A 125 3.07 6.26 12.66
CA ASN A 125 3.11 7.69 12.94
C ASN A 125 1.74 8.13 13.51
N PRO A 126 1.70 8.92 14.60
CA PRO A 126 0.46 9.39 15.22
C PRO A 126 -0.32 10.36 14.33
#